data_AF-W5WN63-F1
#
_entry.id   AF-W5WN63-F1
#
_cell.length_a   1.000
_cell.length_b   1.000
_cell.length_c   1.000
_cell.angle_alpha   90.00
_cell.angle_beta   90.00
_cell.angle_gamma   90.00
#
_symmetry.space_group_name_H-M   'P 1'
#
loop_
_entity.id
_entity.type
_entity.pdbx_description
1 polymer ?
#
loop_
_entity_poly.entity_id
_entity_poly.type
_entity_poly.pdbx_seq_one_letter_code
_entity_poly.pdbx_strand_id
1 'polypeptide(L)'
;MALLATDRAQRTARNRERRRWAGLRGWQFAETDHVLPTRWHHGAIAYYGTGTARDVVAGSTFTADGRRQVYVLDLETGGKVNSVLVGIRCRRSHPVVVELWLPSVPFQREQMPDLLGPVGQRYAFVSDLTAARMLITPDLVEAAEEIGGDVTVVWLEEDWVLAAAPPGASPARLERLLRDVGELADVVDPFEAEAETEQQEESEGGEVYRPSFGGRNPS
;
A
#
# COMPACT_ATOMS: atom_id res chain seq x y z
N MET A 1 -11.31 -5.79 -38.85
CA MET A 1 -10.94 -7.07 -38.20
C MET A 1 -9.50 -7.13 -37.70
N ALA A 2 -8.53 -6.39 -38.26
CA ALA A 2 -7.12 -6.45 -37.82
C ALA A 2 -6.87 -5.93 -36.39
N LEU A 3 -7.54 -4.85 -35.96
CA LEU A 3 -7.31 -4.22 -34.65
C LEU A 3 -7.66 -5.13 -33.45
N LEU A 4 -8.74 -5.92 -33.55
CA LEU A 4 -9.16 -6.85 -32.49
C LEU A 4 -8.21 -8.04 -32.35
N ALA A 5 -7.64 -8.52 -33.47
CA ALA A 5 -6.66 -9.59 -33.45
C ALA A 5 -5.35 -9.14 -32.79
N THR A 6 -4.90 -7.92 -33.08
CA THR A 6 -3.70 -7.33 -32.47
C THR A 6 -3.87 -7.09 -30.97
N ASP A 7 -5.01 -6.55 -30.53
CA ASP A 7 -5.30 -6.33 -29.10
C ASP A 7 -5.28 -7.65 -28.32
N ARG A 8 -5.92 -8.70 -28.86
CA ARG A 8 -5.92 -10.03 -28.25
C ARG A 8 -4.52 -10.62 -28.16
N ALA A 9 -3.70 -10.48 -29.20
CA ALA A 9 -2.33 -10.97 -29.20
C ALA A 9 -1.46 -10.26 -28.15
N GLN A 10 -1.58 -8.94 -28.04
CA GLN A 10 -0.88 -8.13 -27.03
C GLN A 10 -1.29 -8.51 -25.61
N ARG A 11 -2.59 -8.63 -25.34
CA ARG A 11 -3.09 -9.11 -24.03
C ARG A 11 -2.53 -10.48 -23.67
N THR A 12 -2.52 -11.41 -24.63
CA THR A 12 -1.98 -12.76 -24.39
C THR A 12 -0.48 -12.73 -24.11
N ALA A 13 0.28 -11.88 -24.81
CA ALA A 13 1.72 -11.72 -24.55
C ALA A 13 1.99 -11.14 -23.15
N ARG A 14 1.24 -10.11 -22.75
CA ARG A 14 1.38 -9.48 -21.42
C ARG A 14 1.02 -10.45 -20.29
N ASN A 15 -0.06 -11.21 -20.44
CA ASN A 15 -0.46 -12.24 -19.49
C ASN A 15 0.66 -13.30 -19.28
N ARG A 16 1.28 -13.77 -20.38
CA ARG A 16 2.42 -14.70 -20.28
C ARG A 16 3.63 -14.08 -19.59
N GLU A 17 3.94 -12.82 -19.90
CA GLU A 17 5.03 -12.09 -19.26
C GLU A 17 4.80 -11.92 -17.75
N ARG A 18 3.60 -11.47 -17.35
CA ARG A 18 3.21 -11.32 -15.94
C ARG A 18 3.29 -12.65 -15.19
N ARG A 19 2.76 -13.73 -15.78
CA ARG A 19 2.82 -15.09 -15.19
C ARG A 19 4.27 -15.56 -15.01
N ARG A 20 5.13 -15.35 -16.01
CA ARG A 20 6.55 -15.73 -15.93
C ARG A 20 7.27 -14.93 -14.85
N TRP A 21 7.03 -13.62 -14.80
CA TRP A 21 7.60 -12.73 -13.79
C TRP A 21 7.21 -13.15 -12.37
N ALA A 22 5.93 -13.45 -12.12
CA ALA A 22 5.48 -13.99 -10.83
C ALA A 22 6.17 -15.31 -10.49
N GLY A 23 6.27 -16.24 -11.45
CA GLY A 23 6.93 -17.53 -11.27
C GLY A 23 8.41 -17.42 -10.89
N LEU A 24 9.15 -16.48 -11.49
CA LEU A 24 10.56 -16.23 -11.15
C LEU A 24 10.76 -15.76 -9.70
N ARG A 25 9.72 -15.18 -9.09
CA ARG A 25 9.72 -14.70 -7.70
C ARG A 25 9.11 -15.71 -6.72
N GLY A 26 8.64 -16.86 -7.20
CA GLY A 26 7.85 -17.79 -6.40
C GLY A 26 6.51 -17.20 -5.94
N TRP A 27 5.99 -16.20 -6.67
CA TRP A 27 4.71 -15.58 -6.41
C TRP A 27 3.59 -16.29 -7.15
N GLN A 28 2.37 -16.13 -6.66
CA GLN A 28 1.18 -16.72 -7.24
C GLN A 28 0.65 -15.85 -8.37
N PHE A 29 0.08 -16.47 -9.39
CA PHE A 29 -0.55 -15.81 -10.52
C PHE A 29 -1.96 -16.34 -10.72
N ALA A 30 -2.93 -15.45 -10.88
CA ALA A 30 -4.30 -15.76 -11.28
C ALA A 30 -4.69 -14.88 -12.47
N GLU A 31 -5.40 -15.44 -13.46
CA GLU A 31 -5.80 -14.66 -14.64
C GLU A 31 -6.86 -13.61 -14.31
N THR A 32 -7.71 -13.88 -13.32
CA THR A 32 -8.85 -13.01 -12.98
C THR A 32 -9.23 -13.16 -11.51
N ASP A 33 -9.58 -12.05 -10.88
CA ASP A 33 -10.17 -11.98 -9.54
C ASP A 33 -11.25 -10.89 -9.50
N HIS A 34 -12.45 -11.24 -9.05
CA HIS A 34 -13.59 -10.31 -8.95
C HIS A 34 -13.76 -9.75 -7.54
N VAL A 35 -13.11 -10.33 -6.54
CA VAL A 35 -13.28 -9.99 -5.12
C VAL A 35 -12.16 -9.08 -4.66
N LEU A 36 -10.93 -9.26 -5.15
CA LEU A 36 -9.79 -8.49 -4.68
C LEU A 36 -9.99 -6.96 -4.80
N PRO A 37 -10.45 -6.40 -5.94
CA PRO A 37 -10.68 -4.96 -6.04
C PRO A 37 -11.76 -4.42 -5.10
N THR A 38 -12.70 -5.26 -4.63
CA THR A 38 -13.79 -4.83 -3.74
C THR A 38 -13.32 -4.57 -2.31
N ARG A 39 -12.03 -4.79 -2.02
CA ARG A 39 -11.43 -4.47 -0.71
C ARG A 39 -11.00 -3.01 -0.61
N TRP A 40 -10.94 -2.31 -1.73
CA TRP A 40 -10.44 -0.95 -1.85
C TRP A 40 -11.54 -0.05 -2.37
N HIS A 41 -11.57 1.18 -1.88
CA HIS A 41 -12.67 2.11 -2.16
C HIS A 41 -12.17 3.47 -2.66
N HIS A 42 -10.86 3.74 -2.53
CA HIS A 42 -10.26 5.04 -2.82
C HIS A 42 -9.35 5.04 -4.05
N GLY A 43 -8.78 6.21 -4.34
CA GLY A 43 -7.80 6.41 -5.42
C GLY A 43 -8.33 5.95 -6.79
N ALA A 44 -7.59 5.06 -7.43
CA ALA A 44 -7.93 4.55 -8.76
C ALA A 44 -9.23 3.74 -8.78
N ILE A 45 -9.61 3.12 -7.67
CA ILE A 45 -10.86 2.33 -7.58
C ILE A 45 -12.08 3.25 -7.60
N ALA A 46 -12.08 4.32 -6.79
CA ALA A 46 -13.14 5.33 -6.85
C ALA A 46 -13.20 6.04 -8.21
N TYR A 47 -12.04 6.22 -8.86
CA TYR A 47 -11.96 6.96 -10.12
C TYR A 47 -12.40 6.14 -11.35
N TYR A 48 -11.95 4.90 -11.49
CA TYR A 48 -12.30 4.04 -12.62
C TYR A 48 -13.46 3.07 -12.35
N GLY A 49 -13.91 2.98 -11.10
CA GLY A 49 -14.81 1.94 -10.61
C GLY A 49 -14.07 0.65 -10.24
N THR A 50 -14.68 -0.15 -9.37
CA THR A 50 -14.13 -1.41 -8.81
C THR A 50 -13.71 -2.43 -9.87
N GLY A 51 -14.45 -2.50 -10.99
CA GLY A 51 -14.06 -3.29 -12.16
C GLY A 51 -13.81 -4.77 -11.87
N THR A 52 -12.84 -5.35 -12.56
CA THR A 52 -12.35 -6.73 -12.38
C THR A 52 -10.83 -6.71 -12.41
N ALA A 53 -10.19 -7.44 -11.49
CA ALA A 53 -8.74 -7.62 -11.52
C ALA A 53 -8.37 -8.66 -12.56
N ARG A 54 -7.44 -8.33 -13.45
CA ARG A 54 -6.83 -9.24 -14.43
C ARG A 54 -5.35 -9.40 -14.13
N ASP A 55 -4.78 -10.52 -14.61
CA ASP A 55 -3.34 -10.77 -14.54
C ASP A 55 -2.78 -10.54 -13.12
N VAL A 56 -3.51 -11.06 -12.13
CA VAL A 56 -3.31 -10.83 -10.69
C VAL A 56 -2.09 -11.61 -10.21
N VAL A 57 -1.19 -10.90 -9.54
CA VAL A 57 -0.01 -11.44 -8.88
C VAL A 57 -0.14 -11.20 -7.39
N ALA A 58 0.00 -12.27 -6.62
CA ALA A 58 0.00 -12.23 -5.16
C ALA A 58 1.33 -12.74 -4.64
N GLY A 59 1.97 -11.96 -3.78
CA GLY A 59 3.31 -12.28 -3.32
C GLY A 59 3.68 -11.59 -2.02
N SER A 60 4.99 -11.48 -1.81
CA SER A 60 5.55 -10.71 -0.71
C SER A 60 6.86 -10.06 -1.14
N THR A 61 7.11 -8.86 -0.63
CA THR A 61 8.38 -8.14 -0.83
C THR A 61 9.04 -7.90 0.52
N PHE A 62 10.35 -7.68 0.50
CA PHE A 62 11.10 -7.19 1.66
C PHE A 62 11.22 -5.69 1.56
N THR A 63 10.77 -5.02 2.62
CA THR A 63 10.92 -3.60 2.91
C THR A 63 11.95 -3.43 4.03
N ALA A 64 12.35 -2.20 4.38
CA ALA A 64 13.32 -1.98 5.47
C ALA A 64 12.82 -2.58 6.80
N ASP A 65 11.50 -2.54 7.01
CA ASP A 65 10.86 -3.05 8.22
C ASP A 65 10.55 -4.55 8.20
N GLY A 66 10.89 -5.26 7.11
CA GLY A 66 10.67 -6.70 6.97
C GLY A 66 9.71 -7.07 5.84
N ARG A 67 9.08 -8.24 5.97
CA ARG A 67 8.31 -8.85 4.86
C ARG A 67 6.87 -8.33 4.84
N ARG A 68 6.44 -7.75 3.71
CA ARG A 68 5.07 -7.26 3.49
C ARG A 68 4.37 -8.03 2.37
N GLN A 69 3.06 -8.26 2.51
CA GLN A 69 2.24 -8.84 1.46
C GLN A 69 2.06 -7.85 0.32
N VAL A 70 2.11 -8.32 -0.93
CA VAL A 70 1.91 -7.47 -2.11
C VAL A 70 0.93 -8.05 -3.09
N TYR A 71 0.21 -7.16 -3.78
CA TYR A 71 -0.58 -7.47 -4.96
C TYR A 71 -0.17 -6.60 -6.15
N VAL A 72 -0.18 -7.20 -7.34
CA VAL A 72 -0.11 -6.45 -8.60
C VAL A 72 -1.22 -6.96 -9.51
N LEU A 73 -2.03 -6.06 -10.06
CA LEU A 73 -3.15 -6.44 -10.93
C LEU A 73 -3.43 -5.38 -11.98
N ASP A 74 -3.99 -5.81 -13.10
CA ASP A 74 -4.52 -4.93 -14.13
C ASP A 74 -6.00 -4.63 -13.79
N LEU A 75 -6.36 -3.37 -13.56
CA LEU A 75 -7.74 -2.97 -13.26
C LEU A 75 -8.54 -2.80 -14.55
N GLU A 76 -9.46 -3.73 -14.81
CA GLU A 76 -10.32 -3.73 -16.00
C GLU A 76 -11.73 -3.21 -15.65
N THR A 77 -12.14 -2.09 -16.25
CA THR A 77 -13.53 -1.60 -16.20
C THR A 77 -14.04 -1.39 -17.61
N GLY A 78 -15.26 -1.85 -17.92
CA GLY A 78 -15.85 -1.72 -19.25
C GLY A 78 -15.07 -2.48 -20.35
N GLY A 79 -14.36 -3.55 -19.98
CA GLY A 79 -13.55 -4.36 -20.90
C GLY A 79 -12.21 -3.75 -21.30
N LYS A 80 -11.81 -2.63 -20.67
CA LYS A 80 -10.52 -1.97 -20.89
C LYS A 80 -9.71 -1.93 -19.60
N VAL A 81 -8.42 -2.26 -19.70
CA VAL A 81 -7.47 -2.07 -18.60
C VAL A 81 -7.14 -0.57 -18.49
N ASN A 82 -7.55 0.03 -17.38
CA ASN A 82 -7.42 1.47 -17.13
C ASN A 82 -6.13 1.83 -16.39
N SER A 83 -5.64 0.92 -15.54
CA SER A 83 -4.41 1.07 -14.77
C SER A 83 -3.86 -0.29 -14.36
N VAL A 84 -2.59 -0.32 -13.94
CA VAL A 84 -2.00 -1.46 -13.24
C VAL A 84 -1.83 -1.03 -11.78
N LEU A 85 -2.55 -1.68 -10.87
CA LEU A 85 -2.44 -1.40 -9.44
C LEU A 85 -1.30 -2.22 -8.83
N VAL A 86 -0.54 -1.57 -7.98
CA VAL A 86 0.40 -2.19 -7.05
C VAL A 86 -0.08 -1.87 -5.65
N GLY A 87 -0.22 -2.87 -4.79
CA GLY A 87 -0.62 -2.70 -3.40
C GLY A 87 0.36 -3.39 -2.48
N ILE A 88 0.75 -2.72 -1.40
CA ILE A 88 1.58 -3.26 -0.32
C ILE A 88 0.82 -3.11 0.98
N ARG A 89 0.75 -4.21 1.73
CA ARG A 89 0.02 -4.26 2.98
C ARG A 89 0.87 -3.70 4.14
N CYS A 90 0.31 -2.75 4.86
CA CYS A 90 0.79 -2.28 6.15
C CYS A 90 0.53 -3.33 7.25
N ARG A 91 1.21 -3.20 8.39
CA ARG A 91 0.99 -4.01 9.59
C ARG A 91 -0.20 -3.49 10.38
N ARG A 92 -0.34 -2.16 10.47
CA ARG A 92 -1.48 -1.50 11.11
C ARG A 92 -2.46 -0.94 10.09
N SER A 93 -3.70 -0.79 10.54
CA SER A 93 -4.74 -0.07 9.80
C SER A 93 -4.66 1.41 10.14
N HIS A 94 -4.70 2.26 9.11
CA HIS A 94 -4.69 3.70 9.22
C HIS A 94 -6.12 4.26 9.13
N PRO A 95 -6.55 5.12 10.08
CA PRO A 95 -7.91 5.65 10.09
C PRO A 95 -8.13 6.76 9.05
N VAL A 96 -7.06 7.27 8.44
CA VAL A 96 -7.08 8.36 7.46
C VAL A 96 -6.78 7.82 6.08
N VAL A 97 -7.60 8.22 5.11
CA VAL A 97 -7.32 8.03 3.69
C VAL A 97 -6.52 9.21 3.20
N VAL A 98 -5.44 8.93 2.46
CA VAL A 98 -4.63 9.94 1.79
C VAL A 98 -4.49 9.55 0.32
N GLU A 99 -4.91 10.41 -0.60
CA GLU A 99 -4.73 10.24 -2.04
C GLU A 99 -3.78 11.31 -2.58
N LEU A 100 -2.66 10.89 -3.17
CA LEU A 100 -1.66 11.75 -3.79
C LEU A 100 -1.79 11.66 -5.32
N TRP A 101 -2.47 12.63 -5.91
CA TRP A 101 -2.76 12.67 -7.35
C TRP A 101 -1.73 13.47 -8.13
N LEU A 102 -1.32 12.95 -9.29
CA LEU A 102 -0.56 13.73 -10.26
C LEU A 102 -1.43 14.87 -10.83
N PRO A 103 -0.92 16.12 -10.90
CA PRO A 103 -1.68 17.27 -11.41
C PRO A 103 -2.13 17.14 -12.88
N SER A 104 -1.45 16.31 -13.67
CA SER A 104 -1.77 16.06 -15.08
C SER A 104 -2.99 15.17 -15.28
N VAL A 105 -3.49 14.53 -14.21
CA VAL A 105 -4.64 13.62 -14.26
C VAL A 105 -5.91 14.40 -13.93
N PRO A 106 -7.00 14.26 -14.71
CA PRO A 106 -8.28 14.89 -14.39
C PRO A 106 -8.97 14.15 -13.24
N PHE A 107 -8.49 14.32 -12.02
CA PHE A 107 -8.91 13.56 -10.83
C PHE A 107 -10.27 13.96 -10.25
N GLN A 108 -10.91 15.00 -10.78
CA GLN A 108 -12.18 15.53 -10.24
C GLN A 108 -13.29 14.48 -10.34
N ARG A 109 -13.87 14.13 -9.19
CA ARG A 109 -15.01 13.22 -9.05
C ARG A 109 -16.02 13.77 -8.04
N GLU A 110 -17.26 13.27 -8.10
CA GLU A 110 -18.38 13.76 -7.28
C GLU A 110 -18.09 13.69 -5.77
N GLN A 111 -17.43 12.62 -5.33
CA GLN A 111 -17.05 12.40 -3.94
C GLN A 111 -15.51 12.44 -3.81
N MET A 112 -14.96 13.65 -3.93
CA MET A 112 -13.54 13.90 -3.67
C MET A 112 -13.33 14.11 -2.17
N PRO A 113 -12.27 13.54 -1.54
CA PRO A 113 -11.88 13.91 -0.19
C PRO A 113 -11.43 15.38 -0.11
N ASP A 114 -11.17 15.87 1.10
CA ASP A 114 -10.78 17.26 1.32
C ASP A 114 -9.37 17.54 0.77
N LEU A 115 -9.21 18.65 0.05
CA LEU A 115 -7.90 19.08 -0.45
C LEU A 115 -7.04 19.58 0.72
N LEU A 116 -5.94 18.88 1.00
CA LEU A 116 -4.95 19.34 1.97
C LEU A 116 -3.96 20.33 1.34
N GLY A 117 -3.52 20.07 0.11
CA GLY A 117 -2.56 20.90 -0.61
C GLY A 117 -1.51 20.09 -1.38
N PRO A 118 -0.43 20.75 -1.86
CA PRO A 118 0.66 20.08 -2.56
C PRO A 118 1.53 19.23 -1.60
N VAL A 119 1.95 18.06 -2.08
CA VAL A 119 2.89 17.12 -1.45
C VAL A 119 3.85 16.67 -2.55
N GLY A 120 5.06 17.23 -2.54
CA GLY A 120 6.02 17.08 -3.64
C GLY A 120 5.41 17.52 -4.98
N GLN A 121 5.45 16.64 -5.98
CA GLN A 121 4.87 16.86 -7.31
C GLN A 121 3.36 16.53 -7.41
N ARG A 122 2.71 16.20 -6.29
CA ARG A 122 1.32 15.71 -6.25
C ARG A 122 0.42 16.60 -5.41
N TYR A 123 -0.89 16.50 -5.63
CA TYR A 123 -1.90 17.09 -4.74
C TYR A 123 -2.47 16.03 -3.79
N ALA A 124 -2.48 16.35 -2.50
CA ALA A 124 -3.01 15.49 -1.45
C ALA A 124 -4.49 15.79 -1.16
N PHE A 125 -5.31 14.75 -1.26
CA PHE A 125 -6.71 14.73 -0.84
C PHE A 125 -6.88 13.75 0.29
N VAL A 126 -7.59 14.13 1.35
CA VAL A 126 -7.59 13.37 2.61
C VAL A 126 -8.99 13.26 3.21
N SER A 127 -9.27 12.16 3.91
CA SER A 127 -10.56 11.98 4.60
C SER A 127 -10.67 12.76 5.92
N ASP A 128 -9.52 13.10 6.52
CA ASP A 128 -9.42 13.89 7.74
C ASP A 128 -8.16 14.77 7.68
N LEU A 129 -8.33 16.09 7.65
CA LEU A 129 -7.24 17.06 7.57
C LEU A 129 -6.31 17.02 8.79
N THR A 130 -6.83 16.74 9.98
CA THR A 130 -6.03 16.73 11.21
C THR A 130 -5.18 15.47 11.27
N ALA A 131 -5.78 14.30 11.02
CA ALA A 131 -5.07 13.03 10.98
C ALA A 131 -4.01 13.02 9.87
N ALA A 132 -4.34 13.54 8.69
CA ALA A 132 -3.41 13.59 7.57
C ALA A 132 -2.20 14.50 7.84
N ARG A 133 -2.38 15.64 8.52
CA ARG A 133 -1.25 16.53 8.85
C ARG A 133 -0.21 15.88 9.74
N MET A 134 -0.60 14.93 10.57
CA MET A 134 0.33 14.16 11.40
C MET A 134 1.07 13.09 10.59
N LEU A 135 0.42 12.56 9.54
CA LEU A 135 0.98 11.52 8.69
C LEU A 135 1.92 12.06 7.61
N ILE A 136 1.65 13.26 7.07
CA ILE A 136 2.46 13.87 6.00
C ILE A 136 3.72 14.50 6.59
N THR A 137 4.74 13.67 6.75
CA THR A 137 6.09 14.05 7.19
C THR A 137 6.98 14.44 6.01
N PRO A 138 8.14 15.09 6.25
CA PRO A 138 9.15 15.30 5.21
C PRO A 138 9.57 14.00 4.50
N ASP A 139 9.76 12.92 5.26
CA ASP A 139 10.14 11.61 4.71
C ASP A 139 9.05 11.04 3.78
N LEU A 140 7.77 11.30 4.09
CA LEU A 140 6.66 10.89 3.22
C LEU A 140 6.68 11.68 1.92
N VAL A 141 6.96 12.99 2.01
CA VAL A 141 7.08 13.84 0.82
C VAL A 141 8.21 13.33 -0.07
N GLU A 142 9.38 13.06 0.49
CA GLU A 142 10.56 12.53 -0.23
C GLU A 142 10.24 11.18 -0.89
N ALA A 143 9.71 10.21 -0.13
CA ALA A 143 9.33 8.92 -0.68
C ALA A 143 8.24 9.02 -1.76
N ALA A 144 7.31 9.99 -1.65
CA ALA A 144 6.30 10.23 -2.66
C ALA A 144 6.84 10.84 -3.96
N GLU A 145 7.99 11.52 -3.92
CA GLU A 145 8.66 12.06 -5.12
C GLU A 145 9.33 10.95 -5.94
N GLU A 146 9.89 9.92 -5.29
CA GLU A 146 10.57 8.80 -5.94
C GLU A 146 9.66 7.90 -6.78
N ILE A 147 8.35 7.88 -6.49
CA ILE A 147 7.34 7.07 -7.20
C ILE A 147 7.35 7.31 -8.72
N GLY A 148 7.74 8.50 -9.18
CA GLY A 148 7.84 8.86 -10.60
C GLY A 148 6.56 9.43 -11.22
N GLY A 149 6.71 10.19 -12.30
CA GLY A 149 5.64 11.00 -12.93
C GLY A 149 4.67 10.26 -13.85
N ASP A 150 4.78 8.94 -14.00
CA ASP A 150 3.85 8.10 -14.74
C ASP A 150 2.73 7.50 -13.86
N VAL A 151 2.93 7.47 -12.54
CA VAL A 151 1.97 6.90 -11.56
C VAL A 151 0.91 7.93 -11.22
N THR A 152 -0.31 7.69 -11.68
CA THR A 152 -1.42 8.66 -11.67
C THR A 152 -1.87 9.03 -10.26
N VAL A 153 -1.91 8.05 -9.36
CA VAL A 153 -2.26 8.23 -7.95
C VAL A 153 -1.51 7.22 -7.10
N VAL A 154 -1.07 7.66 -5.93
CA VAL A 154 -0.69 6.81 -4.80
C VAL A 154 -1.67 7.09 -3.68
N TRP A 155 -2.15 6.07 -2.98
CA TRP A 155 -3.04 6.30 -1.85
C TRP A 155 -2.81 5.32 -0.71
N LEU A 156 -3.11 5.80 0.49
CA LEU A 156 -3.21 5.02 1.71
C LEU A 156 -4.69 4.88 2.04
N GLU A 157 -5.15 3.65 2.25
CA GLU A 157 -6.45 3.37 2.85
C GLU A 157 -6.33 2.12 3.73
N GLU A 158 -6.96 2.13 4.90
CA GLU A 158 -6.94 1.01 5.84
C GLU A 158 -5.50 0.50 6.08
N ASP A 159 -5.23 -0.77 5.81
CA ASP A 159 -3.91 -1.39 5.94
C ASP A 159 -3.17 -1.53 4.59
N TRP A 160 -3.40 -0.64 3.63
CA TRP A 160 -2.77 -0.69 2.30
C TRP A 160 -2.21 0.65 1.82
N VAL A 161 -0.97 0.62 1.32
CA VAL A 161 -0.46 1.63 0.40
C VAL A 161 -0.56 1.09 -1.02
N LEU A 162 -1.22 1.83 -1.89
CA LEU A 162 -1.48 1.46 -3.27
C LEU A 162 -1.00 2.52 -4.25
N ALA A 163 -0.67 2.09 -5.47
CA ALA A 163 -0.28 2.97 -6.56
C ALA A 163 -0.87 2.51 -7.89
N ALA A 164 -1.24 3.46 -8.75
CA ALA A 164 -1.78 3.20 -10.07
C ALA A 164 -0.77 3.57 -11.18
N ALA A 165 -0.13 2.56 -11.75
CA ALA A 165 0.73 2.68 -12.91
C ALA A 165 -0.08 2.69 -14.22
N PRO A 166 0.50 3.20 -15.33
CA PRO A 166 -0.18 3.19 -16.62
C PRO A 166 -0.43 1.76 -17.13
N PRO A 167 -1.49 1.55 -17.94
CA PRO A 167 -1.73 0.26 -18.60
C PRO A 167 -0.50 -0.22 -19.37
N GLY A 168 -0.17 -1.50 -19.22
CA GLY A 168 0.98 -2.09 -19.91
C GLY A 168 2.33 -1.78 -19.28
N ALA A 169 2.37 -1.28 -18.03
CA ALA A 169 3.60 -1.18 -17.26
C ALA A 169 4.38 -2.51 -17.27
N SER A 170 5.65 -2.42 -17.66
CA SER A 170 6.55 -3.58 -17.79
C SER A 170 6.90 -4.18 -16.42
N PRO A 171 7.31 -5.45 -16.35
CA PRO A 171 7.77 -6.06 -15.11
C PRO A 171 8.86 -5.24 -14.41
N ALA A 172 9.85 -4.74 -15.16
CA ALA A 172 10.92 -3.91 -14.59
C ALA A 172 10.42 -2.58 -14.01
N ARG A 173 9.39 -1.96 -14.60
CA ARG A 173 8.77 -0.75 -14.03
C ARG A 173 8.01 -1.06 -12.74
N LEU A 174 7.31 -2.19 -12.70
CA LEU A 174 6.52 -2.60 -11.53
C LEU A 174 7.41 -3.06 -10.37
N GLU A 175 8.58 -3.63 -10.66
CA GLU A 175 9.58 -3.92 -9.63
C GLU A 175 10.13 -2.66 -8.98
N ARG A 176 10.38 -1.61 -9.77
CA ARG A 176 10.72 -0.29 -9.22
C ARG A 176 9.56 0.26 -8.40
N LEU A 177 8.34 0.24 -8.95
CA LEU A 177 7.18 0.74 -8.23
C LEU A 177 6.91 0.01 -6.91
N LEU A 178 7.13 -1.31 -6.85
CA LEU A 178 7.03 -2.08 -5.61
C LEU A 178 8.09 -1.68 -4.57
N ARG A 179 9.27 -1.21 -5.00
CA ARG A 179 10.28 -0.64 -4.10
C ARG A 179 9.83 0.73 -3.61
N ASP A 180 9.46 1.62 -4.53
CA ASP A 180 9.05 2.99 -4.24
C ASP A 180 7.82 3.01 -3.28
N VAL A 181 6.81 2.17 -3.54
CA VAL A 181 5.65 2.00 -2.66
C VAL A 181 6.02 1.32 -1.34
N GLY A 182 7.05 0.47 -1.34
CA GLY A 182 7.57 -0.18 -0.13
C GLY A 182 8.21 0.83 0.81
N GLU A 183 8.97 1.78 0.27
CA GLU A 183 9.55 2.90 1.01
C GLU A 183 8.46 3.78 1.61
N LEU A 184 7.40 4.09 0.85
CA LEU A 184 6.23 4.78 1.41
C LEU A 184 5.54 3.99 2.54
N ALA A 185 5.41 2.67 2.39
CA ALA A 185 4.84 1.81 3.42
C ALA A 185 5.67 1.82 4.71
N ASP A 186 6.99 1.89 4.61
CA ASP A 186 7.89 2.01 5.78
C ASP A 186 7.79 3.38 6.45
N VAL A 187 7.57 4.46 5.68
CA VAL A 187 7.37 5.79 6.26
C VAL A 187 6.04 5.92 7.01
N VAL A 188 4.94 5.40 6.46
CA VAL A 188 3.62 5.52 7.10
C VAL A 188 3.40 4.51 8.21
N ASP A 189 4.00 3.33 8.10
CA ASP A 189 3.89 2.21 9.02
C ASP A 189 5.28 1.69 9.41
N PRO A 190 6.07 2.52 10.11
CA PRO A 190 7.41 2.16 10.57
C PRO A 190 7.32 1.03 11.59
N PHE A 191 8.33 0.17 11.62
CA PHE A 191 8.44 -0.85 12.66
C PHE A 191 8.74 -0.21 14.02
N GLU A 192 7.77 -0.23 14.94
CA GLU A 192 8.00 0.12 16.35
C GLU A 192 8.67 -1.07 17.03
N ALA A 193 10.01 -1.05 17.12
CA ALA A 193 10.79 -2.12 17.74
C ALA A 193 10.74 -2.15 19.28
N GLU A 194 10.13 -1.16 19.95
CA GLU A 194 10.28 -0.95 21.40
C GLU A 194 8.97 -0.46 22.04
N ALA A 195 8.10 -1.40 22.42
CA ALA A 195 7.04 -1.17 23.41
C ALA A 195 6.78 -2.41 24.29
N GLU A 196 7.24 -3.60 23.88
CA GLU A 196 7.06 -4.84 24.66
C GLU A 196 8.14 -5.04 25.74
N THR A 197 9.28 -4.35 25.66
CA THR A 197 10.38 -4.52 26.65
C THR A 197 10.13 -3.72 27.94
N GLU A 198 9.53 -2.53 27.88
CA GLU A 198 9.31 -1.69 29.07
C GLU A 198 8.16 -2.21 29.96
N GLN A 199 7.16 -2.90 29.39
CA GLN A 199 6.04 -3.45 30.17
C GLN A 199 6.38 -4.78 30.87
N GLN A 200 7.39 -5.51 30.39
CA GLN A 200 7.90 -6.71 31.06
C GLN A 200 8.85 -6.38 32.22
N GLU A 201 9.65 -5.31 32.11
CA GLU A 201 10.53 -4.88 33.22
C GLU A 201 9.76 -4.22 34.38
N GLU A 202 8.67 -3.49 34.13
CA GLU A 202 7.81 -2.92 35.20
C GLU A 202 6.95 -3.98 35.92
N SER A 203 6.67 -5.12 35.28
CA SER A 203 5.87 -6.20 35.89
C SER A 203 6.69 -7.19 36.72
N GLU A 204 8.01 -7.31 36.48
CA GLU A 204 8.91 -8.13 37.31
C GLU A 204 9.48 -7.37 38.54
N GLY A 205 9.44 -6.03 38.57
CA GLY A 205 9.94 -5.22 39.69
C GLY A 205 9.07 -5.20 40.95
N GLY A 206 7.94 -5.90 40.96
CA GLY A 206 6.85 -5.75 41.92
C GLY A 206 6.66 -6.89 42.93
N GLU A 207 7.66 -7.72 43.26
CA GLU A 207 7.47 -8.78 44.28
C GLU A 207 8.13 -8.47 45.64
N VAL A 208 7.30 -7.86 46.48
CA VAL A 208 7.25 -7.77 47.96
C VAL A 208 8.34 -8.50 48.78
N TYR A 209 9.20 -7.73 49.46
CA TYR A 209 9.91 -8.22 50.65
C TYR A 209 9.07 -8.02 51.93
N ARG A 210 8.62 -9.13 52.53
CA ARG A 210 8.23 -9.24 53.95
C ARG A 210 8.65 -10.62 54.47
N PRO A 211 9.43 -10.68 55.57
CA PRO A 211 8.90 -11.31 56.79
C PRO A 211 9.38 -10.61 58.07
N SER A 212 8.49 -10.24 58.99
CA SER A 212 7.92 -10.99 60.14
C SER A 212 8.76 -10.95 61.43
N PHE A 213 8.11 -10.41 62.46
CA PHE A 213 8.56 -10.16 63.83
C PHE A 213 8.95 -11.45 64.58
N GLY A 214 10.07 -11.39 65.30
CA GLY A 214 10.46 -12.38 66.32
C GLY A 214 10.49 -11.74 67.70
N GLY A 215 9.40 -11.86 68.46
CA GLY A 215 9.38 -11.54 69.88
C GLY A 215 9.84 -12.71 70.75
N ARG A 216 10.79 -12.46 71.66
CA ARG A 216 10.88 -13.09 72.99
C ARG A 216 12.01 -12.48 73.86
N ASN A 217 11.64 -11.77 74.93
CA ASN A 217 12.39 -11.73 76.20
C ASN A 217 12.13 -13.06 76.94
N PRO A 218 13.04 -13.62 77.77
CA PRO A 218 13.41 -13.10 79.11
C PRO A 218 14.93 -13.26 79.44
N SER A 219 15.53 -12.65 80.47
CA SER A 219 15.20 -12.64 81.91
C SER A 219 15.78 -11.41 82.61
#